data_AF-A0A0D0P0T9-F1
#
_entry.id   AF-A0A0D0P0T9-F1
#
_cell.length_a   1.000
_cell.length_b   1.000
_cell.length_c   1.000
_cell.angle_alpha   90.00
_cell.angle_beta   90.00
_cell.angle_gamma   90.00
#
_symmetry.space_group_name_H-M   'P 1'
#
loop_
_entity.id
_entity.type
_entity.pdbx_description
1 polymer ?
#
loop_
_entity_poly.entity_id
_entity_poly.type
_entity_poly.pdbx_seq_one_letter_code
_entity_poly.pdbx_strand_id
1 'polypeptide(L)'
;MDTPEARALRHVAARSSGDPLPAGIDVTLNFHPDRELDGVPILESLARDGVYRSQFSTGTSNGGLTAHPGGDRWTWESRIFGGAYDDAPAERRPVYGALNHLRSPYGGAPRFGSAHFRLAPGALDRATFCYPDSFFEPEHFGTAAAMALITLVDADGPDLLDAYVEAQLHGSVRVSDHFDALVLDPCYRGTAVETAARALPCRLERHPGHRLTVDELARHDDYRGPHITALGAKIARDGSPGGPTGGVLDPAVIGAAVRSGQYDPQELKKVWHCLARFGRPVD
;
A
#
# COMPACT_ATOMS: atom_id res chain seq x y z
N MET A 1 3.36 -33.11 -1.95
CA MET A 1 3.80 -32.20 -3.02
C MET A 1 4.18 -30.88 -2.39
N ASP A 2 5.24 -30.28 -2.91
CA ASP A 2 5.70 -28.98 -2.46
C ASP A 2 4.78 -27.88 -3.01
N THR A 3 4.28 -27.01 -2.13
CA THR A 3 3.30 -25.97 -2.50
C THR A 3 3.95 -24.86 -3.33
N PRO A 4 3.22 -24.18 -4.25
CA PRO A 4 3.69 -22.97 -4.93
C PRO A 4 4.37 -21.95 -4.00
N GLU A 5 3.81 -21.72 -2.82
CA GLU A 5 4.31 -20.80 -1.80
C GLU A 5 5.70 -21.23 -1.30
N ALA A 6 5.86 -22.50 -0.94
CA ALA A 6 7.15 -23.04 -0.51
C ALA A 6 8.20 -23.02 -1.63
N ARG A 7 7.80 -23.26 -2.89
CA ARG A 7 8.68 -23.13 -4.05
C ARG A 7 9.17 -21.69 -4.21
N ALA A 8 8.25 -20.72 -4.17
CA ALA A 8 8.55 -19.30 -4.30
C ALA A 8 9.50 -18.82 -3.20
N LEU A 9 9.21 -19.15 -1.93
CA LEU A 9 10.04 -18.80 -0.78
C LEU A 9 11.48 -19.32 -0.94
N ARG A 10 11.65 -20.59 -1.32
CA ARG A 10 12.99 -21.17 -1.52
C ARG A 10 13.72 -20.56 -2.71
N HIS A 11 13.02 -20.28 -3.80
CA HIS A 11 13.60 -19.64 -4.99
C HIS A 11 14.14 -18.25 -4.67
N VAL A 12 13.37 -17.44 -3.92
CA VAL A 12 13.81 -16.11 -3.50
C VAL A 12 14.92 -16.19 -2.45
N ALA A 13 14.81 -17.09 -1.47
CA ALA A 13 15.85 -17.29 -0.46
C ALA A 13 17.22 -17.62 -1.07
N ALA A 14 17.25 -18.45 -2.12
CA ALA A 14 18.50 -18.80 -2.83
C ALA A 14 19.16 -17.60 -3.55
N ARG A 15 18.43 -16.51 -3.74
CA ARG A 15 18.88 -15.26 -4.38
C ARG A 15 19.03 -14.11 -3.39
N SER A 16 18.76 -14.35 -2.11
CA SER A 16 18.81 -13.35 -1.05
C SER A 16 20.16 -13.39 -0.34
N SER A 17 20.59 -12.24 0.17
CA SER A 17 21.85 -12.09 0.90
C SER A 17 21.72 -11.05 2.02
N GLY A 18 22.78 -10.90 2.81
CA GLY A 18 22.83 -9.97 3.95
C GLY A 18 22.42 -10.61 5.27
N ASP A 19 22.48 -9.82 6.32
CA ASP A 19 22.09 -10.24 7.67
C ASP A 19 20.57 -10.43 7.79
N PRO A 20 20.09 -11.16 8.82
CA PRO A 20 18.65 -11.28 9.07
C PRO A 20 17.97 -9.92 9.27
N LEU A 21 16.66 -9.88 8.95
CA LEU A 21 15.83 -8.69 9.14
C LEU A 21 15.92 -8.22 10.61
N PRO A 22 16.22 -6.94 10.88
CA PRO A 22 16.23 -6.43 12.24
C PRO A 22 14.88 -6.59 12.95
N ALA A 23 14.94 -6.90 14.24
CA ALA A 23 13.73 -7.08 15.05
C ALA A 23 12.88 -5.78 15.13
N GLY A 24 11.56 -5.97 15.22
CA GLY A 24 10.61 -4.87 15.40
C GLY A 24 10.46 -3.97 14.18
N ILE A 25 10.78 -4.46 12.97
CA ILE A 25 10.37 -3.84 11.71
C ILE A 25 9.12 -4.55 11.22
N ASP A 26 8.09 -3.77 10.92
CA ASP A 26 6.81 -4.28 10.48
C ASP A 26 6.74 -4.39 8.95
N VAL A 27 5.88 -5.29 8.46
CA VAL A 27 5.37 -5.24 7.09
C VAL A 27 3.95 -4.71 7.11
N THR A 28 3.67 -3.79 6.19
CA THR A 28 2.36 -3.14 6.11
C THR A 28 1.75 -3.23 4.72
N LEU A 29 0.43 -3.34 4.66
CA LEU A 29 -0.34 -3.32 3.41
C LEU A 29 -1.11 -2.02 3.36
N ASN A 30 -0.59 -1.04 2.62
CA ASN A 30 -1.20 0.27 2.44
C ASN A 30 -2.34 0.22 1.41
N PHE A 31 -3.46 0.88 1.73
CA PHE A 31 -4.65 0.93 0.88
C PHE A 31 -5.52 2.15 1.21
N HIS A 32 -6.48 2.44 0.34
CA HIS A 32 -7.49 3.47 0.58
C HIS A 32 -8.75 2.80 1.17
N PRO A 33 -9.08 3.05 2.45
CA PRO A 33 -10.10 2.30 3.18
C PRO A 33 -11.54 2.66 2.78
N ASP A 34 -11.72 3.71 1.98
CA ASP A 34 -12.98 4.25 1.52
C ASP A 34 -13.29 3.90 0.06
N ARG A 35 -12.54 2.93 -0.50
CA ARG A 35 -12.79 2.36 -1.83
C ARG A 35 -13.88 1.29 -1.75
N GLU A 36 -14.46 1.02 -2.91
CA GLU A 36 -15.49 0.01 -3.12
C GLU A 36 -15.01 -0.96 -4.19
N LEU A 37 -15.46 -2.21 -4.09
CA LEU A 37 -15.36 -3.24 -5.10
C LEU A 37 -16.78 -3.68 -5.45
N ASP A 38 -17.16 -3.53 -6.72
CA ASP A 38 -18.52 -3.84 -7.22
C ASP A 38 -19.63 -3.15 -6.39
N GLY A 39 -19.40 -1.90 -5.98
CA GLY A 39 -20.31 -1.10 -5.16
C GLY A 39 -20.37 -1.49 -3.68
N VAL A 40 -19.51 -2.42 -3.23
CA VAL A 40 -19.42 -2.83 -1.83
C VAL A 40 -18.16 -2.24 -1.19
N PRO A 41 -18.25 -1.55 -0.04
CA PRO A 41 -17.07 -1.04 0.67
C PRO A 41 -16.08 -2.17 0.99
N ILE A 42 -14.79 -1.96 0.68
CA ILE A 42 -13.79 -3.03 0.78
C ILE A 42 -13.63 -3.56 2.22
N LEU A 43 -13.81 -2.71 3.23
CA LEU A 43 -13.72 -3.12 4.64
C LEU A 43 -14.91 -3.99 5.07
N GLU A 44 -16.09 -3.77 4.50
CA GLU A 44 -17.26 -4.62 4.76
C GLU A 44 -17.10 -5.98 4.10
N SER A 45 -16.61 -6.00 2.86
CA SER A 45 -16.24 -7.25 2.18
C SER A 45 -15.19 -8.02 2.96
N LEU A 46 -14.18 -7.32 3.50
CA LEU A 46 -13.14 -7.94 4.31
C LEU A 46 -13.67 -8.47 5.65
N ALA A 47 -14.59 -7.78 6.30
CA ALA A 47 -15.24 -8.24 7.53
C ALA A 47 -16.12 -9.47 7.29
N ARG A 48 -16.77 -9.57 6.13
CA ARG A 48 -17.59 -10.71 5.72
C ARG A 48 -16.74 -11.93 5.36
N ASP A 49 -15.73 -11.73 4.52
CA ASP A 49 -14.94 -12.82 3.92
C ASP A 49 -13.78 -13.27 4.81
N GLY A 50 -13.26 -12.38 5.66
CA GLY A 50 -12.12 -12.64 6.55
C GLY A 50 -10.77 -12.84 5.85
N VAL A 51 -10.71 -12.69 4.52
CA VAL A 51 -9.51 -12.92 3.70
C VAL A 51 -9.17 -11.66 2.91
N TYR A 52 -7.93 -11.19 3.07
CA TYR A 52 -7.33 -10.17 2.22
C TYR A 52 -6.86 -10.82 0.92
N ARG A 53 -7.43 -10.38 -0.20
CA ARG A 53 -7.22 -10.99 -1.51
C ARG A 53 -6.23 -10.19 -2.36
N SER A 54 -5.49 -10.89 -3.22
CA SER A 54 -4.58 -10.25 -4.18
C SER A 54 -5.36 -9.57 -5.32
N GLN A 55 -4.68 -8.67 -6.03
CA GLN A 55 -5.21 -8.04 -7.24
C GLN A 55 -5.71 -9.05 -8.29
N PHE A 56 -5.08 -10.22 -8.41
CA PHE A 56 -5.52 -11.27 -9.34
C PHE A 56 -6.90 -11.84 -8.97
N SER A 57 -7.22 -11.85 -7.68
CA SER A 57 -8.51 -12.34 -7.19
C SER A 57 -9.60 -11.29 -7.22
N THR A 58 -9.24 -9.99 -7.15
CA THR A 58 -10.22 -8.89 -7.05
C THR A 58 -10.36 -8.07 -8.32
N GLY A 59 -9.44 -8.19 -9.28
CA GLY A 59 -9.41 -7.34 -10.47
C GLY A 59 -9.13 -5.86 -10.18
N THR A 60 -8.64 -5.51 -8.98
CA THR A 60 -8.41 -4.11 -8.56
C THR A 60 -6.94 -3.81 -8.33
N SER A 61 -6.47 -2.64 -8.76
CA SER A 61 -5.10 -2.17 -8.51
C SER A 61 -5.03 -0.68 -8.20
N ASN A 62 -4.10 -0.29 -7.33
CA ASN A 62 -3.63 1.09 -7.23
C ASN A 62 -2.50 1.39 -8.25
N GLY A 63 -2.02 0.38 -8.99
CA GLY A 63 -1.03 0.47 -10.07
C GLY A 63 -1.70 0.41 -11.45
N GLY A 64 -1.65 -0.77 -12.09
CA GLY A 64 -2.28 -1.08 -13.38
C GLY A 64 -2.92 -2.47 -13.37
N LEU A 65 -3.87 -2.73 -14.28
CA LEU A 65 -4.71 -3.94 -14.33
C LEU A 65 -4.14 -5.06 -15.23
N THR A 66 -2.85 -5.38 -15.13
CA THR A 66 -2.18 -6.38 -15.99
C THR A 66 -2.10 -7.78 -15.36
N ALA A 67 -2.93 -8.04 -14.35
CA ALA A 67 -2.95 -9.27 -13.55
C ALA A 67 -3.75 -10.40 -14.25
N HIS A 68 -3.31 -10.83 -15.42
CA HIS A 68 -3.85 -11.95 -16.18
C HIS A 68 -2.72 -12.73 -16.85
N PRO A 69 -2.91 -14.00 -17.27
CA PRO A 69 -1.90 -14.75 -18.00
C PRO A 69 -1.34 -13.95 -19.18
N GLY A 70 0.00 -13.85 -19.28
CA GLY A 70 0.70 -13.09 -20.32
C GLY A 70 0.72 -11.56 -20.14
N GLY A 71 0.09 -10.99 -19.11
CA GLY A 71 0.21 -9.57 -18.78
C GLY A 71 1.51 -9.25 -18.00
N ASP A 72 1.89 -7.98 -17.92
CA ASP A 72 3.14 -7.54 -17.25
C ASP A 72 3.26 -8.10 -15.83
N ARG A 73 2.15 -8.08 -15.09
CA ARG A 73 2.09 -8.58 -13.72
C ARG A 73 2.14 -10.12 -13.62
N TRP A 74 1.84 -10.85 -14.68
CA TRP A 74 2.10 -12.29 -14.70
C TRP A 74 3.58 -12.57 -14.98
N THR A 75 4.15 -11.86 -15.95
CA THR A 75 5.54 -12.03 -16.40
C THR A 75 6.55 -11.76 -15.28
N TRP A 76 6.39 -10.66 -14.55
CA TRP A 76 7.32 -10.31 -13.47
C TRP A 76 7.23 -11.29 -12.27
N GLU A 77 6.08 -11.93 -12.00
CA GLU A 77 5.83 -12.83 -10.86
C GLU A 77 6.42 -14.19 -11.20
N SER A 78 6.27 -14.64 -12.46
CA SER A 78 6.96 -15.82 -12.97
C SER A 78 8.48 -15.65 -12.84
N ARG A 79 9.04 -14.51 -13.26
CA ARG A 79 10.48 -14.21 -13.14
C ARG A 79 10.96 -14.17 -11.69
N ILE A 80 10.24 -13.45 -10.83
CA ILE A 80 10.63 -13.26 -9.42
C ILE A 80 10.55 -14.59 -8.66
N PHE A 81 9.49 -15.38 -8.87
CA PHE A 81 9.21 -16.61 -8.11
C PHE A 81 9.60 -17.91 -8.81
N GLY A 82 10.31 -17.85 -9.94
CA GLY A 82 10.79 -19.05 -10.66
C GLY A 82 9.65 -19.91 -11.20
N GLY A 83 8.61 -19.27 -11.73
CA GLY A 83 7.41 -19.93 -12.27
C GLY A 83 6.61 -20.71 -11.23
N ALA A 84 6.76 -20.41 -9.94
CA ALA A 84 6.06 -21.13 -8.87
C ALA A 84 4.53 -21.06 -8.98
N TYR A 85 4.01 -19.96 -9.54
CA TYR A 85 2.58 -19.64 -9.61
C TYR A 85 1.98 -19.74 -11.02
N ASP A 86 2.75 -20.15 -12.02
CA ASP A 86 2.32 -20.06 -13.43
C ASP A 86 1.07 -20.89 -13.71
N ASP A 87 1.00 -22.09 -13.11
CA ASP A 87 -0.16 -22.99 -13.18
C ASP A 87 -1.03 -22.95 -11.91
N ALA A 88 -0.75 -22.04 -10.98
CA ALA A 88 -1.48 -21.94 -9.72
C ALA A 88 -2.76 -21.08 -9.86
N PRO A 89 -3.83 -21.39 -9.11
CA PRO A 89 -5.00 -20.51 -9.02
C PRO A 89 -4.63 -19.09 -8.57
N ALA A 90 -5.38 -18.10 -9.07
CA ALA A 90 -5.18 -16.68 -8.79
C ALA A 90 -5.15 -16.34 -7.29
N GLU A 91 -5.91 -17.08 -6.48
CA GLU A 91 -6.05 -16.92 -5.04
C GLU A 91 -4.80 -17.34 -4.27
N ARG A 92 -3.90 -18.10 -4.91
CA ARG A 92 -2.63 -18.53 -4.31
C ARG A 92 -1.50 -17.54 -4.57
N ARG A 93 -1.68 -16.62 -5.51
CA ARG A 93 -0.68 -15.61 -5.84
C ARG A 93 -0.48 -14.64 -4.67
N PRO A 94 0.74 -14.12 -4.50
CA PRO A 94 1.07 -13.35 -3.31
C PRO A 94 0.28 -12.05 -3.19
N VAL A 95 0.09 -11.63 -1.94
CA VAL A 95 -0.43 -10.32 -1.58
C VAL A 95 0.75 -9.36 -1.38
N TYR A 96 0.60 -8.12 -1.83
CA TYR A 96 1.69 -7.16 -1.87
C TYR A 96 1.56 -6.13 -0.75
N GLY A 97 2.68 -5.80 -0.13
CA GLY A 97 2.83 -4.77 0.89
C GLY A 97 4.23 -4.16 0.82
N ALA A 98 4.67 -3.56 1.92
CA ALA A 98 6.01 -3.00 2.02
C ALA A 98 6.60 -3.18 3.42
N LEU A 99 7.92 -3.32 3.48
CA LEU A 99 8.67 -3.30 4.73
C LEU A 99 8.76 -1.87 5.26
N ASN A 100 8.25 -1.64 6.46
CA ASN A 100 8.26 -0.34 7.13
C ASN A 100 9.61 -0.05 7.80
N HIS A 101 10.70 -0.11 7.02
CA HIS A 101 12.08 0.08 7.51
C HIS A 101 12.30 1.49 8.09
N LEU A 102 11.62 2.50 7.56
CA LEU A 102 11.61 3.88 8.09
C LEU A 102 10.79 4.05 9.37
N ARG A 103 10.12 2.99 9.85
CA ARG A 103 9.23 3.02 11.03
C ARG A 103 8.19 4.14 10.96
N SER A 104 7.71 4.40 9.74
CA SER A 104 6.76 5.46 9.46
C SER A 104 5.41 5.11 10.09
N PRO A 105 4.74 6.06 10.79
CA PRO A 105 3.38 5.85 11.28
C PRO A 105 2.35 5.75 10.14
N TYR A 106 2.75 6.05 8.89
CA TYR A 106 1.91 5.93 7.69
C TYR A 106 2.08 4.58 6.98
N GLY A 107 2.88 3.67 7.54
CA GLY A 107 3.23 2.38 6.93
C GLY A 107 4.42 2.50 5.98
N GLY A 108 4.84 1.35 5.45
CA GLY A 108 6.03 1.20 4.61
C GLY A 108 5.88 1.75 3.19
N ALA A 109 4.67 1.86 2.65
CA ALA A 109 4.45 2.43 1.32
C ALA A 109 3.18 3.30 1.25
N PRO A 110 3.18 4.48 1.90
CA PRO A 110 2.02 5.39 1.96
C PRO A 110 1.56 5.87 0.57
N ARG A 111 2.39 5.72 -0.46
CA ARG A 111 2.00 5.97 -1.84
C ARG A 111 0.78 5.18 -2.31
N PHE A 112 0.49 4.03 -1.68
CA PHE A 112 -0.62 3.16 -2.05
C PHE A 112 -1.88 3.34 -1.21
N GLY A 113 -1.85 4.23 -0.20
CA GLY A 113 -3.09 4.64 0.44
C GLY A 113 -2.94 5.19 1.85
N SER A 114 -4.06 5.75 2.31
CA SER A 114 -4.19 6.51 3.55
C SER A 114 -4.44 5.66 4.81
N ALA A 115 -4.47 4.35 4.66
CA ALA A 115 -4.58 3.41 5.77
C ALA A 115 -3.64 2.25 5.50
N HIS A 116 -3.33 1.49 6.55
CA HIS A 116 -2.59 0.26 6.37
C HIS A 116 -2.96 -0.80 7.40
N PHE A 117 -2.90 -2.06 6.98
CA PHE A 117 -2.79 -3.16 7.93
C PHE A 117 -1.34 -3.34 8.32
N ARG A 118 -1.08 -3.59 9.60
CA ARG A 118 0.22 -4.04 10.14
C ARG A 118 0.16 -5.55 10.35
N LEU A 119 1.11 -6.28 9.77
CA LEU A 119 1.20 -7.72 9.96
C LEU A 119 1.54 -8.10 11.39
N ALA A 120 1.00 -9.21 11.86
CA ALA A 120 1.48 -9.90 13.05
C ALA A 120 2.90 -10.44 12.79
N PRO A 121 3.81 -10.44 13.79
CA PRO A 121 5.19 -10.90 13.61
C PRO A 121 5.32 -12.30 12.99
N GLY A 122 4.42 -13.22 13.36
CA GLY A 122 4.42 -14.60 12.82
C GLY A 122 4.08 -14.71 11.33
N ALA A 123 3.61 -13.63 10.68
CA ALA A 123 3.36 -13.62 9.25
C ALA A 123 4.62 -13.29 8.41
N LEU A 124 5.71 -12.82 9.04
CA LEU A 124 6.93 -12.39 8.35
C LEU A 124 7.69 -13.54 7.68
N ASP A 125 7.63 -14.75 8.23
CA ASP A 125 8.29 -15.95 7.65
C ASP A 125 7.72 -16.34 6.29
N ARG A 126 6.55 -15.79 5.94
CA ARG A 126 5.87 -15.99 4.66
C ARG A 126 6.11 -14.86 3.66
N ALA A 127 6.94 -13.87 4.03
CA ALA A 127 7.25 -12.73 3.19
C ALA A 127 8.57 -12.94 2.43
N THR A 128 8.55 -12.64 1.14
CA THR A 128 9.75 -12.28 0.40
C THR A 128 9.77 -10.78 0.16
N PHE A 129 10.92 -10.27 -0.27
CA PHE A 129 11.12 -8.86 -0.48
C PHE A 129 11.91 -8.61 -1.77
N CYS A 130 11.72 -7.44 -2.37
CA CYS A 130 12.58 -6.96 -3.45
C CYS A 130 12.78 -5.44 -3.39
N TYR A 131 13.90 -5.00 -3.97
CA TYR A 131 14.19 -3.60 -4.23
C TYR A 131 14.92 -3.46 -5.58
N PRO A 132 14.53 -2.52 -6.47
CA PRO A 132 13.31 -1.70 -6.41
C PRO A 132 12.03 -2.56 -6.45
N ASP A 133 10.85 -1.93 -6.52
CA ASP A 133 9.59 -2.69 -6.59
C ASP A 133 9.52 -3.59 -7.85
N SER A 134 8.57 -4.55 -7.86
CA SER A 134 8.47 -5.55 -8.92
C SER A 134 8.36 -4.97 -10.34
N PHE A 135 7.87 -3.72 -10.49
CA PHE A 135 7.73 -3.03 -11.78
C PHE A 135 9.05 -2.72 -12.43
N PHE A 136 10.05 -2.36 -11.62
CA PHE A 136 11.36 -1.92 -12.09
C PHE A 136 12.34 -3.08 -12.34
N GLU A 137 11.82 -4.29 -12.53
CA GLU A 137 12.60 -5.48 -12.84
C GLU A 137 13.76 -5.73 -11.85
N PRO A 138 13.45 -5.87 -10.55
CA PRO A 138 14.49 -5.90 -9.53
C PRO A 138 15.38 -7.13 -9.66
N GLU A 139 16.67 -6.92 -9.38
CA GLU A 139 17.67 -7.99 -9.28
C GLU A 139 18.01 -8.34 -7.83
N HIS A 140 17.63 -7.48 -6.88
CA HIS A 140 17.90 -7.67 -5.46
C HIS A 140 16.68 -8.19 -4.71
N PHE A 141 16.90 -9.24 -3.92
CA PHE A 141 15.86 -9.92 -3.17
C PHE A 141 16.23 -10.12 -1.71
N GLY A 142 15.20 -10.31 -0.88
CA GLY A 142 15.35 -10.53 0.54
C GLY A 142 14.32 -11.50 1.10
N THR A 143 14.64 -12.02 2.28
CA THR A 143 13.75 -12.78 3.16
C THR A 143 14.00 -12.32 4.61
N ALA A 144 13.18 -12.77 5.56
CA ALA A 144 13.44 -12.48 6.98
C ALA A 144 14.83 -12.97 7.45
N ALA A 145 15.38 -14.03 6.84
CA ALA A 145 16.69 -14.58 7.19
C ALA A 145 17.87 -13.90 6.47
N ALA A 146 17.63 -13.14 5.41
CA ALA A 146 18.66 -12.50 4.59
C ALA A 146 18.12 -11.21 3.95
N MET A 147 18.52 -10.04 4.48
CA MET A 147 17.92 -8.74 4.20
C MET A 147 18.96 -7.65 3.90
N ALA A 148 19.62 -7.72 2.74
CA ALA A 148 20.49 -6.64 2.26
C ALA A 148 19.74 -5.39 1.74
N LEU A 149 18.42 -5.49 1.53
CA LEU A 149 17.64 -4.49 0.79
C LEU A 149 17.51 -3.14 1.50
N ILE A 150 17.55 -3.12 2.84
CA ILE A 150 17.48 -1.87 3.62
C ILE A 150 18.69 -0.98 3.29
N THR A 151 19.89 -1.55 3.27
CA THR A 151 21.10 -0.82 2.91
C THR A 151 21.07 -0.30 1.47
N LEU A 152 20.43 -1.03 0.56
CA LEU A 152 20.31 -0.61 -0.84
C LEU A 152 19.38 0.58 -1.00
N VAL A 153 18.18 0.55 -0.41
CA VAL A 153 17.24 1.69 -0.49
C VAL A 153 17.79 2.93 0.21
N ASP A 154 18.48 2.75 1.35
CA ASP A 154 19.12 3.86 2.08
C ASP A 154 20.22 4.52 1.24
N ALA A 155 21.00 3.73 0.49
CA ALA A 155 22.08 4.22 -0.36
C ALA A 155 21.60 4.92 -1.63
N ASP A 156 20.51 4.42 -2.23
CA ASP A 156 19.91 5.00 -3.44
C ASP A 156 19.22 6.35 -3.15
N GLY A 157 18.71 6.52 -1.93
CA GLY A 157 18.12 7.78 -1.46
C GLY A 157 17.00 8.34 -2.35
N PRO A 158 16.00 7.51 -2.76
CA PRO A 158 14.92 7.98 -3.61
C PRO A 158 14.00 8.97 -2.87
N ASP A 159 13.04 9.56 -3.59
CA ASP A 159 11.98 10.35 -2.95
C ASP A 159 11.29 9.54 -1.84
N LEU A 160 10.91 10.20 -0.74
CA LEU A 160 10.31 9.54 0.43
C LEU A 160 9.02 8.76 0.12
N LEU A 161 8.36 9.06 -0.99
CA LEU A 161 7.20 8.31 -1.43
C LEU A 161 7.57 6.96 -2.10
N ASP A 162 8.78 6.89 -2.65
CA ASP A 162 9.34 5.77 -3.41
C ASP A 162 10.44 5.01 -2.64
N ALA A 163 10.84 5.51 -1.47
CA ALA A 163 11.74 4.86 -0.51
C ALA A 163 11.06 3.70 0.22
N TYR A 164 10.77 2.60 -0.48
CA TYR A 164 10.23 1.39 0.12
C TYR A 164 10.85 0.11 -0.45
N VAL A 165 10.94 -0.90 0.41
CA VAL A 165 11.23 -2.29 0.03
C VAL A 165 9.89 -3.00 -0.11
N GLU A 166 9.59 -3.50 -1.31
CA GLU A 166 8.34 -4.21 -1.57
C GLU A 166 8.34 -5.56 -0.85
N ALA A 167 7.22 -5.93 -0.25
CA ALA A 167 7.01 -7.21 0.40
C ALA A 167 5.96 -8.03 -0.36
N GLN A 168 6.23 -9.31 -0.56
CA GLN A 168 5.30 -10.26 -1.18
C GLN A 168 4.95 -11.38 -0.19
N LEU A 169 3.70 -11.43 0.23
CA LEU A 169 3.18 -12.40 1.21
C LEU A 169 2.62 -13.62 0.51
N HIS A 170 3.23 -14.76 0.77
CA HIS A 170 2.89 -16.03 0.14
C HIS A 170 1.77 -16.77 0.89
N GLY A 171 0.76 -17.21 0.13
CA GLY A 171 -0.40 -17.96 0.63
C GLY A 171 -1.54 -17.05 1.13
N SER A 172 -2.63 -17.66 1.59
CA SER A 172 -3.83 -16.93 2.03
C SER A 172 -3.54 -15.99 3.22
N VAL A 173 -4.00 -14.74 3.12
CA VAL A 173 -3.87 -13.72 4.17
C VAL A 173 -5.22 -13.54 4.87
N ARG A 174 -5.41 -14.26 5.98
CA ARG A 174 -6.58 -14.13 6.86
C ARG A 174 -6.41 -12.99 7.85
N VAL A 175 -7.47 -12.20 8.03
CA VAL A 175 -7.44 -11.00 8.90
C VAL A 175 -7.20 -11.37 10.36
N SER A 176 -7.93 -12.36 10.88
CA SER A 176 -7.83 -12.82 12.27
C SER A 176 -6.47 -13.37 12.65
N ASP A 177 -5.73 -13.89 11.67
CA ASP A 177 -4.53 -14.68 11.92
C ASP A 177 -3.25 -13.88 11.62
N HIS A 178 -3.31 -12.93 10.69
CA HIS A 178 -2.12 -12.29 10.13
C HIS A 178 -2.04 -10.79 10.34
N PHE A 179 -3.11 -10.11 10.76
CA PHE A 179 -3.05 -8.67 11.04
C PHE A 179 -3.14 -8.40 12.53
N ASP A 180 -2.16 -7.66 13.03
CA ASP A 180 -2.14 -7.17 14.40
C ASP A 180 -3.02 -5.91 14.55
N ALA A 181 -2.94 -5.00 13.59
CA ALA A 181 -3.72 -3.77 13.59
C ALA A 181 -4.12 -3.28 12.19
N LEU A 182 -5.25 -2.58 12.13
CA LEU A 182 -5.60 -1.65 11.07
C LEU A 182 -5.38 -0.23 11.58
N VAL A 183 -4.56 0.55 10.87
CA VAL A 183 -4.25 1.94 11.20
C VAL A 183 -4.97 2.85 10.20
N LEU A 184 -5.83 3.75 10.69
CA LEU A 184 -6.62 4.66 9.87
C LEU A 184 -6.18 6.13 9.99
N ASP A 185 -6.43 6.88 8.92
CA ASP A 185 -6.39 8.33 8.96
C ASP A 185 -7.52 8.90 9.85
N PRO A 186 -7.25 9.95 10.67
CA PRO A 186 -8.24 10.61 11.50
C PRO A 186 -9.44 11.20 10.73
N CYS A 187 -9.33 11.50 9.42
CA CYS A 187 -10.46 11.96 8.62
C CYS A 187 -11.63 10.95 8.54
N TYR A 188 -11.37 9.67 8.83
CA TYR A 188 -12.40 8.63 8.86
C TYR A 188 -13.13 8.51 10.21
N ARG A 189 -12.81 9.36 11.20
CA ARG A 189 -13.48 9.34 12.50
C ARG A 189 -14.99 9.61 12.37
N GLY A 190 -15.80 8.76 13.00
CA GLY A 190 -17.26 8.86 13.00
C GLY A 190 -17.90 8.53 11.66
N THR A 191 -17.15 7.97 10.71
CA THR A 191 -17.65 7.62 9.37
C THR A 191 -18.03 6.14 9.27
N ALA A 192 -18.70 5.76 8.17
CA ALA A 192 -18.96 4.37 7.84
C ALA A 192 -17.66 3.55 7.71
N VAL A 193 -16.55 4.17 7.26
CA VAL A 193 -15.24 3.52 7.17
C VAL A 193 -14.74 3.08 8.55
N GLU A 194 -14.81 3.96 9.57
CA GLU A 194 -14.44 3.57 10.94
C GLU A 194 -15.39 2.49 11.49
N THR A 195 -16.68 2.57 11.17
CA THR A 195 -17.66 1.57 11.60
C THR A 195 -17.33 0.18 11.04
N ALA A 196 -17.04 0.09 9.73
CA ALA A 196 -16.61 -1.16 9.09
C ALA A 196 -15.26 -1.65 9.63
N ALA A 197 -14.31 -0.75 9.86
CA ALA A 197 -13.01 -1.08 10.46
C ALA A 197 -13.13 -1.72 11.84
N ARG A 198 -14.06 -1.24 12.68
CA ARG A 198 -14.32 -1.80 14.02
C ARG A 198 -14.90 -3.22 14.00
N ALA A 199 -15.46 -3.65 12.88
CA ALA A 199 -15.98 -5.01 12.72
C ALA A 199 -14.87 -6.04 12.41
N LEU A 200 -13.66 -5.59 12.09
CA LEU A 200 -12.54 -6.48 11.78
C LEU A 200 -11.91 -7.05 13.06
N PRO A 201 -11.45 -8.32 13.06
CA PRO A 201 -10.85 -8.96 14.22
C PRO A 201 -9.37 -8.58 14.42
N CYS A 202 -9.05 -7.29 14.39
CA CYS A 202 -7.71 -6.76 14.67
C CYS A 202 -7.80 -5.43 15.41
N ARG A 203 -6.69 -4.94 15.96
CA ARG A 203 -6.68 -3.66 16.70
C ARG A 203 -6.94 -2.50 15.74
N LEU A 204 -7.77 -1.54 16.15
CA LEU A 204 -7.98 -0.31 15.41
C LEU A 204 -7.13 0.82 15.99
N GLU A 205 -6.18 1.31 15.21
CA GLU A 205 -5.24 2.38 15.56
C GLU A 205 -5.39 3.58 14.61
N ARG A 206 -4.66 4.66 14.89
CA ARG A 206 -4.65 5.87 14.07
C ARG A 206 -3.24 6.41 13.91
N HIS A 207 -2.93 6.92 12.73
CA HIS A 207 -1.72 7.69 12.47
C HIS A 207 -2.01 9.21 12.58
N PRO A 208 -0.99 10.09 12.51
CA PRO A 208 -1.16 11.54 12.73
C PRO A 208 -2.04 12.27 11.68
N GLY A 209 -2.37 11.61 10.57
CA GLY A 209 -3.24 12.11 9.51
C GLY A 209 -2.54 12.80 8.35
N HIS A 210 -3.20 12.79 7.19
CA HIS A 210 -2.80 13.50 5.99
C HIS A 210 -3.64 14.76 5.79
N ARG A 211 -2.98 15.92 5.67
CA ARG A 211 -3.63 17.20 5.42
C ARG A 211 -2.71 18.12 4.64
N LEU A 212 -3.17 18.63 3.49
CA LEU A 212 -2.41 19.55 2.64
C LEU A 212 -3.30 20.73 2.23
N THR A 213 -2.87 21.97 2.49
CA THR A 213 -3.59 23.16 2.02
C THR A 213 -3.35 23.37 0.53
N VAL A 214 -4.29 24.04 -0.15
CA VAL A 214 -4.11 24.39 -1.56
C VAL A 214 -2.91 25.31 -1.77
N ASP A 215 -2.65 26.23 -0.84
CA ASP A 215 -1.48 27.12 -0.90
C ASP A 215 -0.17 26.35 -0.82
N GLU A 216 -0.09 25.33 0.03
CA GLU A 216 1.09 24.48 0.13
C GLU A 216 1.21 23.58 -1.10
N LEU A 217 0.11 22.99 -1.58
CA LEU A 217 0.09 22.21 -2.81
C LEU A 217 0.61 23.01 -4.01
N ALA A 218 0.25 24.29 -4.12
CA ALA A 218 0.68 25.16 -5.20
C ALA A 218 2.20 25.41 -5.23
N ARG A 219 2.90 25.18 -4.12
CA ARG A 219 4.37 25.28 -4.03
C ARG A 219 5.11 24.07 -4.59
N HIS A 220 4.40 22.98 -4.89
CA HIS A 220 4.95 21.70 -5.35
C HIS A 220 4.41 21.31 -6.73
N ASP A 221 4.26 22.28 -7.64
CA ASP A 221 3.77 22.05 -9.00
C ASP A 221 4.77 21.31 -9.90
N ASP A 222 6.04 21.26 -9.50
CA ASP A 222 7.11 20.49 -10.11
C ASP A 222 7.04 18.98 -9.82
N TYR A 223 6.40 18.55 -8.72
CA TYR A 223 6.41 17.14 -8.31
C TYR A 223 5.56 16.22 -9.21
N ARG A 224 4.32 16.62 -9.53
CA ARG A 224 3.41 15.87 -10.42
C ARG A 224 2.86 16.72 -11.58
N GLY A 225 3.30 17.96 -11.69
CA GLY A 225 2.90 18.90 -12.72
C GLY A 225 1.79 19.86 -12.27
N PRO A 226 1.73 21.07 -12.86
CA PRO A 226 0.76 22.11 -12.48
C PRO A 226 -0.70 21.73 -12.73
N HIS A 227 -0.96 20.82 -13.68
CA HIS A 227 -2.32 20.28 -13.89
C HIS A 227 -2.81 19.46 -12.68
N ILE A 228 -1.91 18.78 -11.96
CA ILE A 228 -2.26 18.00 -10.77
C ILE A 228 -2.50 18.90 -9.57
N THR A 229 -1.70 19.96 -9.38
CA THR A 229 -1.95 20.93 -8.31
C THR A 229 -3.26 21.68 -8.54
N ALA A 230 -3.56 22.05 -9.80
CA ALA A 230 -4.83 22.65 -10.18
C ALA A 230 -6.03 21.69 -9.92
N LEU A 231 -5.89 20.40 -10.24
CA LEU A 231 -6.91 19.40 -9.91
C LEU A 231 -7.11 19.28 -8.40
N GLY A 232 -6.01 19.21 -7.62
CA GLY A 232 -6.08 19.18 -6.17
C GLY A 232 -6.78 20.42 -5.59
N ALA A 233 -6.48 21.61 -6.11
CA ALA A 233 -7.18 22.83 -5.74
C ALA A 233 -8.69 22.78 -6.06
N LYS A 234 -9.05 22.22 -7.22
CA LYS A 234 -10.45 22.09 -7.66
C LYS A 234 -11.29 21.18 -6.76
N ILE A 235 -10.70 20.12 -6.23
CA ILE A 235 -11.44 19.15 -5.39
C ILE A 235 -11.35 19.44 -3.89
N ALA A 236 -10.47 20.36 -3.48
CA ALA A 236 -10.27 20.72 -2.09
C ALA A 236 -11.58 21.19 -1.43
N ARG A 237 -11.80 20.82 -0.17
CA ARG A 237 -12.93 21.33 0.62
C ARG A 237 -12.54 22.65 1.26
N ASP A 238 -13.52 23.54 1.42
CA ASP A 238 -13.32 24.77 2.19
C ASP A 238 -12.82 24.45 3.60
N GLY A 239 -11.90 25.27 4.11
CA GLY A 239 -11.40 25.16 5.47
C GLY A 239 -12.52 25.27 6.51
N SER A 240 -12.42 24.51 7.59
CA SER A 240 -13.36 24.62 8.71
C SER A 240 -13.26 25.99 9.40
N PRO A 241 -14.34 26.50 10.01
CA PRO A 241 -14.29 27.71 10.82
C PRO A 241 -13.22 27.58 11.93
N GLY A 242 -12.24 28.50 11.94
CA GLY A 242 -11.10 28.46 12.87
C GLY A 242 -9.89 27.62 12.42
N GLY A 243 -9.95 27.01 11.23
CA GLY A 243 -8.81 26.36 10.57
C GLY A 243 -8.03 27.32 9.64
N PRO A 244 -6.99 26.83 8.93
CA PRO A 244 -6.28 27.63 7.95
C PRO A 244 -7.24 28.16 6.87
N THR A 245 -7.06 29.42 6.50
CA THR A 245 -7.75 30.06 5.39
C THR A 245 -7.38 29.37 4.08
N GLY A 246 -8.37 28.96 3.29
CA GLY A 246 -8.17 28.31 1.99
C GLY A 246 -8.67 26.86 1.95
N GLY A 247 -8.72 26.29 0.75
CA GLY A 247 -9.12 24.90 0.54
C GLY A 247 -8.11 23.91 1.14
N VAL A 248 -8.59 22.75 1.57
CA VAL A 248 -7.76 21.67 2.11
C VAL A 248 -8.05 20.32 1.45
N LEU A 249 -6.99 19.53 1.28
CA LEU A 249 -7.02 18.13 0.90
C LEU A 249 -6.77 17.25 2.12
N ASP A 250 -7.60 16.22 2.24
CA ASP A 250 -7.42 15.05 3.11
C ASP A 250 -7.75 13.78 2.30
N PRO A 251 -7.52 12.57 2.84
CA PRO A 251 -7.84 11.34 2.11
C PRO A 251 -9.32 11.23 1.73
N ALA A 252 -10.23 11.67 2.59
CA ALA A 252 -11.67 11.59 2.35
C ALA A 252 -12.13 12.53 1.22
N VAL A 253 -11.44 13.66 0.99
CA VAL A 253 -11.67 14.55 -0.16
C VAL A 253 -11.36 13.83 -1.47
N ILE A 254 -10.15 13.27 -1.59
CA ILE A 254 -9.73 12.52 -2.78
C ILE A 254 -10.61 11.27 -2.95
N GLY A 255 -10.94 10.63 -1.83
CA GLY A 255 -11.94 9.58 -1.70
C GLY A 255 -13.25 9.87 -2.42
N ALA A 256 -13.87 10.99 -2.06
CA ALA A 256 -15.13 11.44 -2.66
C ALA A 256 -14.98 11.77 -4.15
N ALA A 257 -13.86 12.36 -4.57
CA ALA A 257 -13.58 12.65 -5.97
C ALA A 257 -13.47 11.37 -6.82
N VAL A 258 -12.87 10.29 -6.29
CA VAL A 258 -12.85 8.99 -6.97
C VAL A 258 -14.26 8.41 -7.10
N ARG A 259 -15.05 8.42 -6.01
CA ARG A 259 -16.42 7.87 -6.02
C ARG A 259 -17.38 8.63 -6.93
N SER A 260 -17.10 9.90 -7.23
CA SER A 260 -17.95 10.67 -8.16
C SER A 260 -17.84 10.19 -9.60
N GLY A 261 -16.73 9.52 -9.97
CA GLY A 261 -16.45 9.09 -11.34
C GLY A 261 -16.22 10.23 -12.34
N GLN A 262 -16.09 11.48 -11.87
CA GLN A 262 -16.01 12.68 -12.73
C GLN A 262 -14.59 13.03 -13.19
N TYR A 263 -13.57 12.37 -12.63
CA TYR A 263 -12.16 12.69 -12.84
C TYR A 263 -11.39 11.44 -13.24
N ASP A 264 -10.26 11.64 -13.93
CA ASP A 264 -9.35 10.55 -14.24
C ASP A 264 -8.77 9.94 -12.95
N PRO A 265 -8.96 8.63 -12.68
CA PRO A 265 -8.39 7.96 -11.52
C PRO A 265 -6.86 8.06 -11.44
N GLN A 266 -6.15 8.12 -12.58
CA GLN A 266 -4.70 8.25 -12.61
C GLN A 266 -4.24 9.66 -12.21
N GLU A 267 -5.01 10.69 -12.52
CA GLU A 267 -4.74 12.04 -12.03
C GLU A 267 -5.03 12.16 -10.54
N LEU A 268 -6.15 11.60 -10.06
CA LEU A 268 -6.46 11.56 -8.62
C LEU A 268 -5.42 10.78 -7.81
N LYS A 269 -4.83 9.72 -8.38
CA LYS A 269 -3.68 9.03 -7.80
C LYS A 269 -2.46 9.95 -7.67
N LYS A 270 -2.19 10.80 -8.66
CA LYS A 270 -1.12 11.79 -8.56
C LYS A 270 -1.42 12.89 -7.53
N VAL A 271 -2.68 13.31 -7.39
CA VAL A 271 -3.10 14.20 -6.28
C VAL A 271 -2.84 13.53 -4.93
N TRP A 272 -3.16 12.23 -4.81
CA TRP A 272 -2.81 11.45 -3.62
C TRP A 272 -1.31 11.43 -3.36
N HIS A 273 -0.46 11.26 -4.38
CA HIS A 273 0.99 11.31 -4.21
C HIS A 273 1.46 12.65 -3.60
N CYS A 274 0.92 13.79 -4.07
CA CYS A 274 1.23 15.09 -3.46
C CYS A 274 0.79 15.15 -1.99
N LEU A 275 -0.43 14.72 -1.67
CA LEU A 275 -0.94 14.68 -0.29
C LEU A 275 -0.11 13.76 0.60
N ALA A 276 0.24 12.57 0.12
CA ALA A 276 1.01 11.58 0.87
C ALA A 276 2.46 12.02 1.12
N ARG A 277 3.03 12.84 0.23
CA ARG A 277 4.41 13.34 0.30
C ARG A 277 4.56 14.63 1.11
N PHE A 278 3.62 15.56 0.99
CA PHE A 278 3.70 16.91 1.57
C PHE A 278 2.67 17.18 2.66
N GLY A 279 1.62 16.38 2.75
CA GLY A 279 0.54 16.58 3.72
C GLY A 279 0.73 15.84 5.04
N ARG A 280 1.96 15.62 5.49
CA ARG A 280 2.23 15.02 6.82
C ARG A 280 2.46 16.17 7.81
N PRO A 281 1.99 16.10 9.07
CA PRO A 281 2.36 17.08 10.09
C PRO A 281 3.88 17.18 10.17
N VAL A 282 4.37 18.41 10.22
CA VAL A 282 5.76 18.68 10.55
C VAL A 282 5.89 18.45 12.06
N ASP A 283 6.84 17.61 12.46
CA ASP A 283 7.20 17.42 13.87
C ASP A 283 7.75 18.73 14.49
#